data_AF-A0A3B9YHS3-F1
#
_entry.id   AF-A0A3B9YHS3-F1
#
_cell.length_a   1.000
_cell.length_b   1.000
_cell.length_c   1.000
_cell.angle_alpha   90.00
_cell.angle_beta   90.00
_cell.angle_gamma   90.00
#
_symmetry.space_group_name_H-M   'P 1'
#
loop_
_entity.id
_entity.type
_entity.pdbx_description
1 polymer ?
#
loop_
_entity_poly.entity_id
_entity_poly.type
_entity_poly.pdbx_seq_one_letter_code
_entity_poly.pdbx_strand_id
1 'polypeptide(L)'
;MGKKKLILIPVVLALAAYAAWRMLHRTEFLYAGTIEATEVDISSRVNSVIASREAKEGEKVAAGQVLMRLSCEDLALAADLSEKDYKSAVPLFKSGSIRQEAYDLLRFKRDDAALKLSWCSVAAPSSGTVLEIYREPGELVAPGAKLLTLADLSEVWAMVYVPETQLVKLALRQKVTGYLPELGMRAFPGRITRINDEAEFTPKNVQTRQERTRLVHGVKVAFENPEGLLKPGMSIEVRLPD
;
A
#
# COMPACT_ATOMS: atom_id res chain seq x y z
N MET A 1 69.60 5.96 -28.24
CA MET A 1 68.20 5.54 -27.97
C MET A 1 67.89 5.68 -26.47
N GLY A 2 67.55 6.86 -25.93
CA GLY A 2 67.62 6.98 -24.45
C GLY A 2 66.88 8.11 -23.73
N LYS A 3 65.89 8.79 -24.32
CA LYS A 3 65.06 9.78 -23.58
C LYS A 3 63.55 9.57 -23.73
N LYS A 4 63.08 9.04 -24.86
CA LYS A 4 61.65 8.69 -25.07
C LYS A 4 61.16 7.54 -24.17
N LYS A 5 62.04 6.58 -23.82
CA LYS A 5 61.69 5.47 -22.91
C LYS A 5 61.56 5.90 -21.45
N LEU A 6 62.17 7.02 -21.04
CA LEU A 6 62.12 7.51 -19.65
C LEU A 6 60.80 8.23 -19.33
N ILE A 7 60.13 8.81 -20.34
CA ILE A 7 58.82 9.48 -20.19
C ILE A 7 57.66 8.47 -20.34
N LEU A 8 57.86 7.35 -21.04
CA LEU A 8 56.80 6.34 -21.24
C LEU A 8 56.40 5.62 -19.95
N ILE A 9 57.36 5.32 -19.07
CA ILE A 9 57.13 4.55 -17.83
C ILE A 9 56.18 5.26 -16.85
N PRO A 10 56.35 6.55 -16.51
CA PRO A 10 55.42 7.24 -15.60
C PRO A 10 54.02 7.41 -16.20
N VAL A 11 53.89 7.57 -17.51
CA VAL A 11 52.58 7.67 -18.19
C VAL A 11 51.82 6.35 -18.13
N VAL A 12 52.51 5.22 -18.34
CA VAL A 12 51.90 3.89 -18.22
C VAL A 12 51.50 3.58 -16.77
N LEU A 13 52.33 3.95 -15.79
CA LEU A 13 52.00 3.81 -14.37
C LEU A 13 50.81 4.68 -13.96
N ALA A 14 50.73 5.92 -14.45
CA ALA A 14 49.59 6.80 -14.19
C ALA A 14 48.29 6.28 -14.83
N LEU A 15 48.36 5.73 -16.05
CA LEU A 15 47.21 5.11 -16.71
C LEU A 15 46.77 3.82 -16.01
N ALA A 16 47.70 3.00 -15.53
CA ALA A 16 47.40 1.79 -14.76
C ALA A 16 46.81 2.15 -13.39
N ALA A 17 47.34 3.16 -12.70
CA ALA A 17 46.80 3.65 -11.44
C ALA A 17 45.40 4.27 -11.63
N TYR A 18 45.18 5.03 -12.71
CA TYR A 18 43.87 5.58 -13.05
C TYR A 18 42.86 4.48 -13.42
N ALA A 19 43.29 3.46 -14.18
CA ALA A 19 42.45 2.32 -14.50
C ALA A 19 42.10 1.49 -13.25
N ALA A 20 43.09 1.22 -12.38
CA ALA A 20 42.88 0.54 -11.10
C ALA A 20 41.99 1.35 -10.17
N TRP A 21 42.20 2.67 -10.09
CA TRP A 21 41.35 3.58 -9.32
C TRP A 21 39.92 3.57 -9.85
N ARG A 22 39.73 3.67 -11.18
CA ARG A 22 38.40 3.60 -11.83
C ARG A 22 37.73 2.23 -11.67
N MET A 23 38.52 1.16 -11.58
CA MET A 23 38.02 -0.20 -11.39
C MET A 23 37.63 -0.46 -9.93
N LEU A 24 38.40 0.08 -8.97
CA LEU A 24 38.05 0.07 -7.54
C LEU A 24 36.91 1.03 -7.18
N HIS A 25 36.77 2.14 -7.91
CA HIS A 25 35.73 3.15 -7.72
C HIS A 25 34.66 3.05 -8.81
N ARG A 26 34.29 1.82 -9.22
CA ARG A 26 33.00 1.62 -9.88
C ARG A 26 31.92 1.94 -8.83
N THR A 27 31.37 3.14 -8.92
CA THR A 27 30.18 3.50 -8.15
C THR A 27 29.05 2.58 -8.61
N GLU A 28 28.68 1.63 -7.76
CA GLU A 28 27.47 0.83 -7.96
C GLU A 28 26.30 1.81 -8.14
N PHE A 29 25.57 1.68 -9.25
CA PHE A 29 24.46 2.59 -9.52
C PHE A 29 23.28 2.20 -8.65
N LEU A 30 22.87 3.11 -7.77
CA LEU A 30 21.71 2.92 -6.92
C LEU A 30 20.49 3.57 -7.57
N TYR A 31 19.39 2.82 -7.62
CA TYR A 31 18.14 3.29 -8.18
C TYR A 31 17.24 3.80 -7.06
N ALA A 32 16.95 5.10 -7.07
CA ALA A 32 16.02 5.68 -6.11
C ALA A 32 14.57 5.31 -6.46
N GLY A 33 13.78 5.05 -5.42
CA GLY A 33 12.34 4.86 -5.48
C GLY A 33 11.68 5.36 -4.21
N THR A 34 10.41 5.70 -4.30
CA THR A 34 9.62 6.10 -3.12
C THR A 34 8.98 4.86 -2.51
N ILE A 35 9.06 4.74 -1.18
CA ILE A 35 8.38 3.69 -0.43
C ILE A 35 6.88 3.96 -0.42
N GLU A 36 6.11 2.94 -0.76
CA GLU A 36 4.66 2.91 -0.76
C GLU A 36 4.19 1.67 0.02
N ALA A 37 2.97 1.71 0.54
CA ALA A 37 2.34 0.59 1.22
C ALA A 37 1.04 0.20 0.51
N THR A 38 0.51 -0.97 0.82
CA THR A 38 -0.84 -1.32 0.40
C THR A 38 -1.82 -0.62 1.31
N GLU A 39 -2.52 0.37 0.76
CA GLU A 39 -3.50 1.19 1.46
C GLU A 39 -4.93 0.77 1.10
N VAL A 40 -5.82 0.82 2.08
CA VAL A 40 -7.25 0.55 1.94
C VAL A 40 -8.02 1.68 2.59
N ASP A 41 -8.83 2.34 1.77
CA ASP A 41 -9.72 3.41 2.20
C ASP A 41 -10.99 2.81 2.80
N ILE A 42 -11.25 3.14 4.06
CA ILE A 42 -12.47 2.73 4.76
C ILE A 42 -13.48 3.84 4.64
N SER A 43 -14.59 3.54 3.97
CA SER A 43 -15.66 4.50 3.70
C SER A 43 -16.95 4.13 4.41
N SER A 44 -17.79 5.13 4.68
CA SER A 44 -19.14 4.89 5.18
C SER A 44 -19.97 4.17 4.15
N ARG A 45 -20.80 3.21 4.59
CA ARG A 45 -21.80 2.53 3.75
C ARG A 45 -23.21 3.09 3.92
N VAL A 46 -23.41 3.95 4.93
CA VAL A 46 -24.72 4.51 5.30
C VAL A 46 -24.64 6.02 5.41
N ASN A 47 -25.78 6.68 5.24
CA ASN A 47 -25.91 8.09 5.55
C ASN A 47 -26.15 8.23 7.07
N SER A 48 -25.18 8.75 7.82
CA SER A 48 -25.28 8.84 9.28
C SER A 48 -24.27 9.84 9.84
N VAL A 49 -24.44 10.23 11.10
CA VAL A 49 -23.50 11.07 11.85
C VAL A 49 -22.47 10.18 12.55
N ILE A 50 -21.21 10.58 12.58
CA ILE A 50 -20.18 9.87 13.34
C ILE A 50 -20.42 10.08 14.83
N ALA A 51 -20.73 9.01 15.57
CA ALA A 51 -21.00 9.06 17.00
C ALA A 51 -19.71 9.09 17.82
N SER A 52 -18.77 8.20 17.48
CA SER A 52 -17.47 8.13 18.16
C SER A 52 -16.38 7.60 17.25
N ARG A 53 -15.16 8.06 17.53
CA ARG A 53 -13.92 7.56 16.97
C ARG A 53 -13.24 6.68 18.01
N GLU A 54 -13.01 5.42 17.67
CA GLU A 54 -12.36 4.45 18.55
C GLU A 54 -10.86 4.31 18.24
N ALA A 55 -10.49 4.43 16.96
CA ALA A 55 -9.11 4.31 16.51
C ALA A 55 -8.37 5.67 16.46
N LYS A 56 -7.05 5.62 16.61
CA LYS A 56 -6.16 6.79 16.48
C LYS A 56 -5.21 6.64 15.29
N GLU A 57 -4.78 7.77 14.74
CA GLU A 57 -3.70 7.77 13.74
C GLU A 57 -2.42 7.17 14.32
N GLY A 58 -1.73 6.35 13.52
CA GLY A 58 -0.56 5.58 13.92
C GLY A 58 -0.86 4.33 14.75
N GLU A 59 -2.12 4.08 15.13
CA GLU A 59 -2.50 2.88 15.88
C GLU A 59 -2.48 1.63 14.99
N LYS A 60 -1.94 0.54 15.52
CA LYS A 60 -2.06 -0.79 14.91
C LYS A 60 -3.40 -1.41 15.30
N VAL A 61 -4.17 -1.83 14.31
CA VAL A 61 -5.50 -2.41 14.49
C VAL A 61 -5.55 -3.83 13.94
N ALA A 62 -6.37 -4.68 14.56
CA ALA A 62 -6.61 -6.04 14.10
C ALA A 62 -7.83 -6.11 13.16
N ALA A 63 -7.87 -7.13 12.30
CA ALA A 63 -9.07 -7.41 11.50
C ALA A 63 -10.32 -7.56 12.40
N GLY A 64 -11.40 -6.89 12.03
CA GLY A 64 -12.66 -6.86 12.77
C GLY A 64 -12.71 -5.88 13.95
N GLN A 65 -11.60 -5.22 14.31
CA GLN A 65 -11.60 -4.18 15.34
C GLN A 65 -12.47 -3.01 14.89
N VAL A 66 -13.34 -2.52 15.78
CA VAL A 66 -14.18 -1.35 15.53
C VAL A 66 -13.30 -0.10 15.54
N LEU A 67 -13.38 0.68 14.46
CA LEU A 67 -12.60 1.90 14.26
C LEU A 67 -13.42 3.15 14.53
N MET A 68 -14.69 3.12 14.11
CA MET A 68 -15.66 4.21 14.30
C MET A 68 -17.06 3.66 14.50
N ARG A 69 -17.89 4.41 15.23
CA ARG A 69 -19.32 4.14 15.39
C ARG A 69 -20.14 5.26 14.78
N LEU A 70 -21.19 4.90 14.06
CA LEU A 70 -22.14 5.80 13.46
C LEU A 70 -23.43 5.84 14.28
N SER A 71 -24.06 7.01 14.37
CA SER A 71 -25.34 7.21 15.06
C SER A 71 -26.48 6.77 14.14
N CYS A 72 -26.88 5.50 14.28
CA CYS A 72 -27.83 4.83 13.41
C CYS A 72 -29.14 4.48 14.12
N GLU A 73 -29.72 5.44 14.85
CA GLU A 73 -30.96 5.23 15.60
C GLU A 73 -32.11 4.75 14.68
N ASP A 74 -32.25 5.34 13.50
CA ASP A 74 -33.28 4.96 12.52
C ASP A 74 -33.10 3.52 12.01
N LEU A 75 -31.86 3.10 11.73
CA LEU A 75 -31.58 1.73 11.28
C LEU A 75 -31.76 0.72 12.42
N ALA A 76 -31.43 1.12 13.65
CA ALA A 76 -31.65 0.29 14.83
C ALA A 76 -33.15 0.04 15.04
N LEU A 77 -33.98 1.08 14.90
CA LEU A 77 -35.42 0.97 14.99
C LEU A 77 -36.00 0.10 13.87
N ALA A 78 -35.55 0.28 12.63
CA ALA A 78 -36.01 -0.52 11.49
C ALA A 78 -35.66 -2.02 11.64
N ALA A 79 -34.46 -2.31 12.15
CA ALA A 79 -34.03 -3.68 12.44
C ALA A 79 -34.85 -4.32 13.58
N ASP A 80 -35.11 -3.58 14.66
CA ASP A 80 -35.94 -4.06 15.77
C ASP A 80 -37.38 -4.37 15.33
N LEU A 81 -37.99 -3.48 14.52
CA LEU A 81 -39.32 -3.71 13.96
C LEU A 81 -39.35 -4.96 13.07
N SER A 82 -38.40 -5.09 12.15
CA SER A 82 -38.33 -6.23 11.23
C SER A 82 -38.07 -7.56 11.96
N GLU A 83 -37.28 -7.53 13.04
CA GLU A 83 -37.05 -8.69 13.90
C GLU A 83 -38.31 -9.11 14.66
N LYS A 84 -39.11 -8.15 15.16
CA LYS A 84 -40.40 -8.44 15.82
C LYS A 84 -41.41 -9.04 14.84
N ASP A 85 -41.53 -8.47 13.65
CA ASP A 85 -42.38 -8.99 12.58
C ASP A 85 -42.00 -10.43 12.22
N TYR A 86 -40.71 -10.69 12.00
CA TYR A 86 -40.19 -12.03 11.74
C TYR A 86 -40.49 -13.01 12.88
N LYS A 87 -40.21 -12.61 14.14
CA LYS A 87 -40.51 -13.44 15.33
C LYS A 87 -41.98 -13.80 15.44
N SER A 88 -42.89 -12.87 15.14
CA SER A 88 -44.33 -13.12 15.15
C SER A 88 -44.77 -14.11 14.06
N ALA A 89 -44.05 -14.14 12.93
CA ALA A 89 -44.37 -15.02 11.80
C ALA A 89 -43.86 -16.45 11.98
N VAL A 90 -42.79 -16.67 12.76
CA VAL A 90 -42.25 -18.01 13.04
C VAL A 90 -43.32 -19.00 13.55
N PRO A 91 -44.13 -18.70 14.59
CA PRO A 91 -45.18 -19.63 15.04
C PRO A 91 -46.29 -19.80 13.99
N LEU A 92 -46.68 -18.74 13.28
CA LEU A 92 -47.72 -18.78 12.24
C LEU A 92 -47.31 -19.64 11.04
N PHE A 93 -46.03 -19.65 10.69
CA PHE A 93 -45.50 -20.52 9.65
C PHE A 93 -45.51 -21.99 10.10
N LYS A 94 -45.09 -22.25 11.35
CA LYS A 94 -45.12 -23.61 11.92
C LYS A 94 -46.54 -24.18 12.03
N SER A 95 -47.55 -23.35 12.28
CA SER A 95 -48.95 -23.76 12.31
C SER A 95 -49.60 -23.86 10.92
N GLY A 96 -48.86 -23.59 9.83
CA GLY A 96 -49.39 -23.58 8.46
C GLY A 96 -50.32 -22.41 8.16
N SER A 97 -50.38 -21.39 9.03
CA SER A 97 -51.26 -20.23 8.89
C SER A 97 -50.75 -19.19 7.87
N ILE A 98 -49.46 -19.26 7.51
CA ILE A 98 -48.88 -18.46 6.43
C ILE A 98 -48.10 -19.34 5.45
N ARG A 99 -48.06 -18.92 4.18
CA ARG A 99 -47.34 -19.63 3.11
C ARG A 99 -45.83 -19.39 3.18
N GLN A 100 -45.08 -20.30 2.56
CA GLN A 100 -43.62 -20.22 2.46
C GLN A 100 -43.15 -18.86 1.90
N GLU A 101 -43.81 -18.35 0.85
CA GLU A 101 -43.39 -17.09 0.21
C GLU A 101 -43.53 -15.89 1.15
N ALA A 102 -44.58 -15.89 1.99
CA ALA A 102 -44.81 -14.82 2.96
C ALA A 102 -43.77 -14.88 4.09
N TYR A 103 -43.41 -16.09 4.54
CA TYR A 103 -42.36 -16.29 5.54
C TYR A 103 -40.99 -15.85 5.02
N ASP A 104 -40.64 -16.21 3.79
CA ASP A 104 -39.35 -15.86 3.18
C ASP A 104 -39.21 -14.34 2.96
N LEU A 105 -40.29 -13.64 2.61
CA LEU A 105 -40.29 -12.17 2.53
C LEU A 105 -39.96 -11.52 3.88
N LEU A 106 -40.56 -12.00 4.97
CA LEU A 106 -40.31 -11.47 6.32
C LEU A 106 -38.89 -11.78 6.79
N ARG A 107 -38.39 -12.98 6.49
CA ARG A 107 -36.99 -13.34 6.74
C ARG A 107 -36.04 -12.41 5.99
N PHE A 108 -36.26 -12.20 4.69
CA PHE A 108 -35.45 -11.29 3.89
C PHE A 108 -35.45 -9.85 4.44
N LYS A 109 -36.62 -9.33 4.81
CA LYS A 109 -36.74 -8.00 5.43
C LYS A 109 -35.91 -7.88 6.71
N ARG A 110 -35.95 -8.89 7.58
CA ARG A 110 -35.15 -8.95 8.80
C ARG A 110 -33.66 -8.99 8.49
N ASP A 111 -33.23 -9.83 7.54
CA ASP A 111 -31.83 -9.97 7.16
C ASP A 111 -31.27 -8.68 6.52
N ASP A 112 -32.04 -8.01 5.65
CA ASP A 112 -31.67 -6.72 5.05
C ASP A 112 -31.52 -5.60 6.10
N ALA A 113 -32.49 -5.48 7.02
CA ALA A 113 -32.43 -4.48 8.08
C ALA A 113 -31.25 -4.72 9.04
N ALA A 114 -31.00 -5.98 9.42
CA ALA A 114 -29.87 -6.36 10.26
C ALA A 114 -28.51 -6.07 9.60
N LEU A 115 -28.40 -6.34 8.29
CA LEU A 115 -27.19 -6.03 7.53
C LEU A 115 -26.92 -4.52 7.49
N LYS A 116 -27.94 -3.71 7.21
CA LYS A 116 -27.81 -2.24 7.22
C LYS A 116 -27.39 -1.70 8.58
N LEU A 117 -27.97 -2.23 9.67
CA LEU A 117 -27.57 -1.87 11.02
C LEU A 117 -26.11 -2.24 11.32
N SER A 118 -25.64 -3.39 10.82
CA SER A 118 -24.26 -3.82 11.03
C SER A 118 -23.23 -2.83 10.45
N TRP A 119 -23.57 -2.11 9.38
CA TRP A 119 -22.70 -1.12 8.75
C TRP A 119 -22.46 0.13 9.61
N CYS A 120 -23.21 0.31 10.69
CA CYS A 120 -23.04 1.40 11.63
C CYS A 120 -21.84 1.22 12.57
N SER A 121 -21.33 -0.01 12.67
CA SER A 121 -20.03 -0.28 13.29
C SER A 121 -19.00 -0.45 12.19
N VAL A 122 -18.18 0.58 11.98
CA VAL A 122 -17.14 0.56 10.95
C VAL A 122 -15.94 -0.18 11.52
N ALA A 123 -15.70 -1.39 11.01
CA ALA A 123 -14.62 -2.26 11.46
C ALA A 123 -13.50 -2.39 10.41
N ALA A 124 -12.29 -2.71 10.86
CA ALA A 124 -11.15 -2.95 9.99
C ALA A 124 -11.35 -4.23 9.15
N PRO A 125 -11.23 -4.19 7.82
CA PRO A 125 -11.35 -5.37 6.96
C PRO A 125 -10.15 -6.32 7.09
N SER A 126 -8.99 -5.80 7.48
CA SER A 126 -7.74 -6.53 7.70
C SER A 126 -6.95 -5.87 8.82
N SER A 127 -5.97 -6.58 9.37
CA SER A 127 -5.01 -5.97 10.29
C SER A 127 -4.15 -4.95 9.55
N GLY A 128 -3.75 -3.88 10.22
CA GLY A 128 -2.97 -2.79 9.60
C GLY A 128 -2.69 -1.66 10.58
N THR A 129 -2.17 -0.55 10.05
CA THR A 129 -1.94 0.69 10.81
C THR A 129 -2.82 1.79 10.24
N VAL A 130 -3.47 2.57 11.11
CA VAL A 130 -4.25 3.74 10.70
C VAL A 130 -3.29 4.84 10.25
N LEU A 131 -3.35 5.23 8.99
CA LEU A 131 -2.50 6.29 8.45
C LEU A 131 -3.10 7.68 8.68
N GLU A 132 -4.35 7.85 8.28
CA GLU A 132 -5.01 9.14 8.27
C GLU A 132 -6.50 8.97 8.59
N ILE A 133 -7.05 9.90 9.35
CA ILE A 133 -8.46 9.98 9.68
C ILE A 133 -9.02 11.27 9.06
N TYR A 134 -10.00 11.12 8.18
CA TYR A 134 -10.54 12.21 7.36
C TYR A 134 -11.77 12.88 7.97
N ARG A 135 -12.33 12.28 9.02
CA ARG A 135 -13.63 12.67 9.59
C ARG A 135 -13.61 12.61 11.12
N GLU A 136 -14.25 13.59 11.72
CA GLU A 136 -14.38 13.73 13.16
C GLU A 136 -15.79 13.38 13.69
N PRO A 137 -15.91 12.97 14.96
CA PRO A 137 -17.21 12.81 15.61
C PRO A 137 -18.08 14.06 15.49
N GLY A 138 -19.37 13.86 15.20
CA GLY A 138 -20.34 14.91 14.94
C GLY A 138 -20.51 15.28 13.46
N GLU A 139 -19.61 14.85 12.56
CA GLU A 139 -19.79 15.05 11.12
C GLU A 139 -20.88 14.13 10.55
N LEU A 140 -21.69 14.68 9.63
CA LEU A 140 -22.60 13.92 8.80
C LEU A 140 -21.84 13.35 7.59
N VAL A 141 -21.93 12.04 7.38
CA VAL A 141 -21.29 11.34 6.26
C VAL A 141 -22.30 10.65 5.38
N ALA A 142 -22.10 10.74 4.06
CA ALA A 142 -22.87 10.02 3.06
C ALA A 142 -22.19 8.67 2.70
N PRO A 143 -22.92 7.72 2.10
CA PRO A 143 -22.31 6.51 1.55
C PRO A 143 -21.19 6.83 0.56
N GLY A 144 -20.06 6.16 0.71
CA GLY A 144 -18.84 6.39 -0.08
C GLY A 144 -17.90 7.45 0.50
N ALA A 145 -18.33 8.23 1.49
CA ALA A 145 -17.45 9.18 2.17
C ALA A 145 -16.29 8.43 2.86
N LYS A 146 -15.06 8.80 2.50
CA LYS A 146 -13.83 8.29 3.10
C LYS A 146 -13.77 8.71 4.57
N LEU A 147 -13.61 7.74 5.47
CA LEU A 147 -13.54 7.94 6.92
C LEU A 147 -12.10 7.91 7.40
N LEU A 148 -11.33 6.90 7.00
CA LEU A 148 -9.92 6.71 7.34
C LEU A 148 -9.21 5.84 6.30
N THR A 149 -7.88 5.87 6.31
CA THR A 149 -7.04 4.97 5.51
C THR A 149 -6.27 4.02 6.43
N LEU A 150 -6.36 2.73 6.12
CA LEU A 150 -5.54 1.68 6.73
C LEU A 150 -4.43 1.27 5.77
N ALA A 151 -3.24 1.04 6.30
CA ALA A 151 -2.14 0.47 5.53
C ALA A 151 -1.58 -0.78 6.16
N ASP A 152 -1.27 -1.77 5.33
CA ASP A 152 -0.38 -2.86 5.73
C ASP A 152 1.07 -2.37 5.61
N LEU A 153 1.70 -2.13 6.77
CA LEU A 153 3.09 -1.69 6.87
C LEU A 153 4.06 -2.84 7.13
N SER A 154 3.58 -4.10 7.19
CA SER A 154 4.44 -5.26 7.43
C SER A 154 5.34 -5.58 6.23
N GLU A 155 4.83 -5.32 5.04
CA GLU A 155 5.54 -5.36 3.77
C GLU A 155 5.28 -4.05 3.02
N VAL A 156 6.34 -3.32 2.72
CA VAL A 156 6.29 -2.09 1.90
C VAL A 156 6.96 -2.35 0.57
N TRP A 157 6.75 -1.48 -0.40
CA TRP A 157 7.36 -1.63 -1.71
C TRP A 157 7.82 -0.30 -2.26
N ALA A 158 8.79 -0.32 -3.17
CA ALA A 158 9.20 0.86 -3.92
C ALA A 158 9.22 0.55 -5.40
N MET A 159 8.80 1.52 -6.21
CA MET A 159 8.98 1.46 -7.66
C MET A 159 10.32 2.09 -8.00
N VAL A 160 11.20 1.32 -8.65
CA VAL A 160 12.46 1.82 -9.19
C VAL A 160 12.44 1.76 -10.71
N TYR A 161 12.91 2.83 -11.36
CA TYR A 161 12.87 2.95 -12.82
C TYR A 161 14.20 2.53 -13.43
N VAL A 162 14.19 1.43 -14.17
CA VAL A 162 15.39 0.78 -14.69
C VAL A 162 15.43 0.87 -16.22
N PRO A 163 16.57 1.25 -16.84
CA PRO A 163 16.74 1.20 -18.29
C PRO A 163 16.67 -0.22 -18.84
N GLU A 164 16.19 -0.37 -20.08
CA GLU A 164 16.06 -1.66 -20.78
C GLU A 164 17.38 -2.47 -20.82
N THR A 165 18.53 -1.80 -20.93
CA THR A 165 19.85 -2.45 -20.96
C THR A 165 20.19 -3.22 -19.69
N GLN A 166 19.64 -2.81 -18.54
CA GLN A 166 19.78 -3.53 -17.27
C GLN A 166 18.61 -4.46 -16.98
N LEU A 167 17.44 -4.21 -17.58
CA LEU A 167 16.24 -5.03 -17.40
C LEU A 167 16.47 -6.51 -17.76
N VAL A 168 17.25 -6.78 -18.80
CA VAL A 168 17.59 -8.14 -19.26
C VAL A 168 18.26 -8.99 -18.16
N LYS A 169 18.90 -8.36 -17.17
CA LYS A 169 19.59 -9.04 -16.07
C LYS A 169 18.69 -9.28 -14.86
N LEU A 170 17.49 -8.69 -14.86
CA LEU A 170 16.56 -8.79 -13.75
C LEU A 170 15.60 -9.95 -13.97
N ALA A 171 15.28 -10.63 -12.87
CA ALA A 171 14.28 -11.69 -12.85
C ALA A 171 13.27 -11.46 -11.72
N LEU A 172 12.05 -11.94 -11.92
CA LEU A 172 11.03 -11.97 -10.87
C LEU A 172 11.56 -12.77 -9.66
N ARG A 173 11.22 -12.32 -8.45
CA ARG A 173 11.63 -12.90 -7.16
C ARG A 173 13.12 -12.81 -6.85
N GLN A 174 13.91 -12.13 -7.68
CA GLN A 174 15.32 -11.91 -7.41
C GLN A 174 15.50 -11.07 -6.14
N LYS A 175 16.47 -11.47 -5.31
CA LYS A 175 16.83 -10.74 -4.09
C LYS A 175 17.65 -9.51 -4.44
N VAL A 176 17.30 -8.39 -3.82
CA VAL A 176 17.98 -7.10 -3.96
C VAL A 176 18.17 -6.47 -2.59
N THR A 177 19.00 -5.44 -2.51
CA THR A 177 19.22 -4.70 -1.26
C THR A 177 18.76 -3.26 -1.45
N GLY A 178 17.86 -2.81 -0.60
CA GLY A 178 17.50 -1.40 -0.48
C GLY A 178 18.32 -0.75 0.63
N TYR A 179 18.69 0.50 0.45
CA TYR A 179 19.40 1.32 1.42
C TYR A 179 18.56 2.55 1.72
N LEU A 180 18.42 2.88 3.00
CA LEU A 180 17.70 4.07 3.45
C LEU A 180 18.69 5.19 3.79
N PRO A 181 18.81 6.25 2.97
CA PRO A 181 19.77 7.34 3.21
C PRO A 181 19.56 8.04 4.55
N GLU A 182 18.31 8.25 4.95
CA GLU A 182 17.92 8.92 6.20
C GLU A 182 18.38 8.16 7.45
N LEU A 183 18.69 6.87 7.30
CA LEU A 183 19.20 6.00 8.35
C LEU A 183 20.65 5.57 8.07
N GLY A 184 21.45 6.46 7.49
CA GLY A 184 22.88 6.24 7.27
C GLY A 184 23.19 5.07 6.34
N MET A 185 22.36 4.89 5.29
CA MET A 185 22.46 3.76 4.35
C MET A 185 22.26 2.39 5.02
N ARG A 186 21.38 2.29 6.02
CA ARG A 186 21.00 0.99 6.59
C ARG A 186 20.41 0.10 5.49
N ALA A 187 20.89 -1.13 5.41
CA ALA A 187 20.47 -2.11 4.43
C ALA A 187 19.16 -2.82 4.84
N PHE A 188 18.26 -2.96 3.88
CA PHE A 188 17.00 -3.69 3.99
C PHE A 188 16.92 -4.75 2.88
N PRO A 189 16.72 -6.03 3.23
CA PRO A 189 16.55 -7.09 2.24
C PRO A 189 15.23 -6.89 1.50
N GLY A 190 15.29 -6.93 0.16
CA GLY A 190 14.13 -6.81 -0.70
C GLY A 190 14.07 -7.89 -1.78
N ARG A 191 12.93 -7.98 -2.46
CA ARG A 191 12.73 -8.88 -3.60
C ARG A 191 11.95 -8.20 -4.71
N ILE A 192 12.31 -8.49 -5.96
CA ILE A 192 11.55 -8.02 -7.12
C ILE A 192 10.22 -8.77 -7.18
N THR A 193 9.11 -8.06 -7.09
CA THR A 193 7.76 -8.65 -7.13
C THR A 193 7.08 -8.45 -8.48
N ARG A 194 7.39 -7.37 -9.18
CA ARG A 194 6.85 -7.07 -10.51
C ARG A 194 7.87 -6.32 -11.35
N ILE A 195 7.88 -6.61 -12.65
CA ILE A 195 8.57 -5.84 -13.67
C ILE A 195 7.48 -5.39 -14.66
N ASN A 196 7.37 -4.10 -14.93
CA ASN A 196 6.38 -3.58 -15.87
C ASN A 196 6.81 -3.92 -17.32
N ASP A 197 5.92 -4.54 -18.08
CA ASP A 197 6.17 -4.88 -19.49
C ASP A 197 6.13 -3.63 -20.39
N GLU A 198 5.31 -2.64 -20.02
CA GLU A 198 5.21 -1.37 -20.73
C GLU A 198 6.30 -0.41 -20.25
N ALA A 199 7.04 0.16 -21.21
CA ALA A 199 8.00 1.21 -20.93
C ALA A 199 7.27 2.52 -20.63
N GLU A 200 7.65 3.15 -19.53
CA GLU A 200 7.17 4.47 -19.15
C GLU A 200 8.22 5.53 -19.52
N PHE A 201 7.76 6.71 -19.93
CA PHE A 201 8.65 7.87 -19.93
C PHE A 201 8.95 8.22 -18.47
N THR A 202 10.23 8.41 -18.13
CA THR A 202 10.69 8.77 -16.77
C THR A 202 9.75 9.81 -16.13
N PRO A 203 9.13 9.53 -14.96
CA PRO A 203 8.10 10.40 -14.41
C PRO A 203 8.69 11.74 -13.92
N LYS A 204 8.70 12.73 -14.82
CA LYS A 204 8.93 14.18 -14.64
C LYS A 204 10.36 14.73 -14.42
N ASN A 205 10.53 15.90 -15.04
CA ASN A 205 11.62 16.90 -15.04
C ASN A 205 12.98 16.50 -15.59
N VAL A 206 12.94 16.13 -16.86
CA VAL A 206 14.12 16.02 -17.71
C VAL A 206 14.39 17.35 -18.43
N GLN A 207 15.45 18.07 -18.02
CA GLN A 207 15.84 19.37 -18.57
C GLN A 207 16.62 19.27 -19.89
N THR A 208 17.18 18.10 -20.25
CA THR A 208 18.00 17.95 -21.46
C THR A 208 17.36 17.03 -22.52
N ARG A 209 17.63 17.30 -23.81
CA ARG A 209 17.03 16.59 -24.96
C ARG A 209 17.39 15.09 -25.01
N GLN A 210 18.52 14.69 -24.42
CA GLN A 210 19.02 13.30 -24.43
C GLN A 210 18.35 12.40 -23.39
N GLU A 211 17.92 12.97 -22.27
CA GLU A 211 17.32 12.23 -21.17
C GLU A 211 15.83 11.89 -21.45
N ARG A 212 15.16 12.61 -22.37
CA ARG A 212 13.76 12.34 -22.80
C ARG A 212 13.60 11.08 -23.67
N THR A 213 14.70 10.48 -24.12
CA THR A 213 14.71 9.39 -25.12
C THR A 213 15.04 8.03 -24.52
N ARG A 214 15.13 7.91 -23.18
CA ARG A 214 15.37 6.62 -22.52
C ARG A 214 14.06 6.07 -21.99
N LEU A 215 13.59 5.02 -22.63
CA LEU A 215 12.53 4.17 -22.10
C LEU A 215 13.04 3.51 -20.82
N VAL A 216 12.26 3.63 -19.75
CA VAL A 216 12.52 2.97 -18.47
C VAL A 216 11.35 2.07 -18.12
N HIS A 217 11.64 0.99 -17.43
CA HIS A 217 10.63 0.07 -16.93
C HIS A 217 10.54 0.21 -15.41
N GLY A 218 9.31 0.32 -14.91
CA GLY A 218 9.04 0.27 -13.48
C GLY A 218 9.28 -1.13 -12.94
N VAL A 219 10.19 -1.26 -11.98
CA VAL A 219 10.45 -2.50 -11.25
C VAL A 219 9.97 -2.31 -9.82
N LYS A 220 8.97 -3.10 -9.41
CA LYS A 220 8.44 -3.09 -8.06
C LYS A 220 9.27 -4.00 -7.17
N VAL A 221 9.86 -3.43 -6.13
CA VAL A 221 10.66 -4.14 -5.14
C VAL A 221 9.94 -4.10 -3.80
N ALA A 222 9.66 -5.26 -3.22
CA ALA A 222 9.06 -5.37 -1.89
C ALA A 222 10.14 -5.56 -0.82
N PHE A 223 9.93 -4.97 0.35
CA PHE A 223 10.79 -4.99 1.52
C PHE A 223 9.99 -5.40 2.75
N GLU A 224 10.53 -6.35 3.52
CA GLU A 224 9.97 -6.71 4.81
C GLU A 224 10.26 -5.60 5.84
N ASN A 225 9.27 -5.23 6.65
CA ASN A 225 9.36 -4.11 7.58
C ASN A 225 8.92 -4.48 9.01
N PRO A 226 9.56 -5.48 9.64
CA PRO A 226 9.17 -5.94 10.97
C PRO A 226 9.35 -4.88 12.07
N GLU A 227 10.35 -4.01 11.92
CA GLU A 227 10.64 -2.92 12.87
C GLU A 227 9.77 -1.67 12.63
N GLY A 228 9.01 -1.60 11.53
CA GLY A 228 8.19 -0.44 11.20
C GLY A 228 8.99 0.83 10.87
N LEU A 229 10.25 0.69 10.47
CA LEU A 229 11.15 1.81 10.18
C LEU A 229 10.92 2.39 8.79
N LEU A 230 10.53 1.55 7.84
CA LEU A 230 10.19 1.99 6.49
C LEU A 230 8.78 2.56 6.51
N LYS A 231 8.65 3.86 6.24
CA LYS A 231 7.36 4.54 6.18
C LYS A 231 7.04 4.94 4.74
N PRO A 232 5.75 4.89 4.33
CA PRO A 232 5.33 5.44 3.05
C PRO A 232 5.80 6.90 2.89
N GLY A 233 6.25 7.24 1.69
CA GLY A 233 6.78 8.56 1.33
C GLY A 233 8.30 8.74 1.55
N MET A 234 8.99 7.81 2.23
CA MET A 234 10.46 7.82 2.32
C MET A 234 11.10 7.45 0.99
N SER A 235 12.34 7.91 0.75
CA SER A 235 13.13 7.53 -0.43
C SER A 235 14.03 6.34 -0.10
N ILE A 236 14.02 5.30 -0.91
CA ILE A 236 14.91 4.15 -0.77
C ILE A 236 15.76 3.98 -2.02
N GLU A 237 17.04 3.66 -1.83
CA GLU A 237 18.00 3.44 -2.89
C GLU A 237 18.24 1.94 -3.07
N VAL A 238 17.84 1.39 -4.22
CA VAL A 238 17.93 -0.06 -4.48
C VAL A 238 19.16 -0.36 -5.32
N ARG A 239 19.96 -1.30 -4.82
CA ARG A 239 21.05 -1.91 -5.58
C ARG A 239 20.54 -3.08 -6.39
N LEU A 240 20.66 -2.96 -7.71
CA LEU A 240 20.40 -4.03 -8.65
C LEU A 240 21.68 -4.84 -8.92
N PRO A 241 21.55 -6.13 -9.25
CA PRO A 241 22.69 -6.97 -9.60
C PRO A 241 23.32 -6.54 -10.93
N ASP A 242 24.66 -6.60 -10.97
CA ASP A 242 25.50 -6.30 -12.14
C ASP A 242 25.40 -7.31 -13.28
#